data_AF-A0A522B7T0-F1
#
_entry.id   AF-A0A522B7T0-F1
#
_cell.length_a   1.000
_cell.length_b   1.000
_cell.length_c   1.000
_cell.angle_alpha   90.00
_cell.angle_beta   90.00
_cell.angle_gamma   90.00
#
_symmetry.space_group_name_H-M   'P 1'
#
loop_
_entity.id
_entity.type
_entity.pdbx_description
1 polymer ?
#
loop_
_entity_poly.entity_id
_entity_poly.type
_entity_poly.pdbx_seq_one_letter_code
_entity_poly.pdbx_strand_id
1 'polypeptide(L)'
;MPPSTPLLPRLLLLAPALTFLALPVHAASALDLATELTTLTELDRAALFGARLAVEQGARLGYIDQAAASCMAGKPHQPLTAPIARYLAAQLTKKELQAAVGFYGSELGRRLVQQENQAFVDGLTPGSQTPPPAPFSKAEQAQIDAFARSPAGQKLITRSVMRNAGRDPAIAKVVMRMHDDCVPR
;
A
#
# COMPACT_ATOMS: atom_id res chain seq x y z
N MET A 1 90.63 -1.46 7.48
CA MET A 1 90.03 -0.40 8.31
C MET A 1 88.58 -0.20 7.86
N PRO A 2 87.63 0.00 8.79
CA PRO A 2 86.17 -0.14 8.61
C PRO A 2 85.55 1.14 8.01
N PRO A 3 84.22 1.34 8.02
CA PRO A 3 83.10 0.55 7.49
C PRO A 3 82.25 1.41 6.51
N SER A 4 81.15 0.89 5.93
CA SER A 4 79.88 1.64 5.74
C SER A 4 78.85 0.83 4.95
N THR A 5 77.94 0.18 5.67
CA THR A 5 76.63 -0.27 5.18
C THR A 5 75.59 0.82 5.41
N PRO A 6 74.73 1.15 4.43
CA PRO A 6 73.46 1.80 4.71
C PRO A 6 72.32 0.77 4.82
N LEU A 7 71.56 0.90 5.90
CA LEU A 7 70.32 0.17 6.19
C LEU A 7 69.17 0.76 5.35
N LEU A 8 68.53 -0.08 4.53
CA LEU A 8 67.26 0.23 3.88
C LEU A 8 66.10 -0.14 4.82
N PRO A 9 65.14 0.77 5.10
CA PRO A 9 63.98 0.44 5.89
C PRO A 9 62.96 -0.29 5.00
N ARG A 10 62.63 -1.53 5.39
CA ARG A 10 61.47 -2.27 4.87
C ARG A 10 60.19 -1.52 5.22
N LEU A 11 59.63 -0.80 4.25
CA LEU A 11 58.24 -0.33 4.28
C LEU A 11 57.30 -1.53 4.10
N LEU A 12 56.85 -2.07 5.23
CA LEU A 12 55.72 -2.99 5.31
C LEU A 12 54.44 -2.20 5.02
N LEU A 13 53.94 -2.29 3.79
CA LEU A 13 52.60 -1.89 3.41
C LEU A 13 51.58 -2.81 4.12
N LEU A 14 51.11 -2.36 5.29
CA LEU A 14 49.91 -2.90 5.93
C LEU A 14 48.69 -2.46 5.11
N ALA A 15 48.20 -3.35 4.25
CA ALA A 15 46.90 -3.21 3.63
C ALA A 15 45.82 -3.39 4.72
N PRO A 16 44.94 -2.40 4.98
CA PRO A 16 43.81 -2.61 5.85
C PRO A 16 42.82 -3.53 5.14
N ALA A 17 42.66 -4.74 5.68
CA ALA A 17 41.55 -5.62 5.33
C ALA A 17 40.25 -4.92 5.74
N LEU A 18 39.63 -4.20 4.79
CA LEU A 18 38.27 -3.70 4.86
C LEU A 18 37.32 -4.89 4.89
N THR A 19 37.12 -5.43 6.09
CA THR A 19 36.07 -6.39 6.39
C THR A 19 34.75 -5.64 6.27
N PHE A 20 34.17 -5.59 5.07
CA PHE A 20 32.79 -5.15 4.87
C PHE A 20 31.90 -6.11 5.65
N LEU A 21 31.46 -5.70 6.84
CA LEU A 21 30.34 -6.31 7.55
C LEU A 21 29.12 -6.17 6.64
N ALA A 22 28.84 -7.23 5.88
CA ALA A 22 27.59 -7.39 5.16
C ALA A 22 26.48 -7.46 6.21
N LEU A 23 25.87 -6.31 6.51
CA LEU A 23 24.62 -6.25 7.26
C LEU A 23 23.63 -7.16 6.53
N PRO A 24 22.99 -8.12 7.22
CA PRO A 24 21.98 -8.96 6.61
C PRO A 24 20.86 -8.06 6.12
N VAL A 25 20.75 -7.92 4.80
CA VAL A 25 19.59 -7.34 4.14
C VAL A 25 18.42 -8.24 4.52
N HIS A 26 17.66 -7.84 5.53
CA HIS A 26 16.48 -8.58 5.97
C HIS A 26 15.49 -8.56 4.82
N ALA A 27 15.36 -9.69 4.13
CA ALA A 27 14.42 -9.81 3.04
C ALA A 27 13.00 -9.68 3.61
N ALA A 28 12.31 -8.59 3.24
CA ALA A 28 10.94 -8.32 3.68
C ALA A 28 10.03 -9.56 3.53
N SER A 29 9.20 -9.83 4.54
CA SER A 29 8.24 -10.93 4.47
C SER A 29 7.12 -10.60 3.47
N ALA A 30 6.34 -11.61 3.06
CA ALA A 30 5.16 -11.37 2.22
C ALA A 30 4.15 -10.47 2.94
N LEU A 31 4.03 -10.58 4.26
CA LEU A 31 3.13 -9.73 5.03
C LEU A 31 3.61 -8.28 5.09
N ASP A 32 4.93 -8.05 5.22
CA ASP A 32 5.50 -6.70 5.21
C ASP A 32 5.23 -6.01 3.87
N LEU A 33 5.52 -6.71 2.77
CA LEU A 33 5.25 -6.21 1.42
C LEU A 33 3.77 -5.96 1.16
N ALA A 34 2.88 -6.82 1.68
CA ALA A 34 1.45 -6.63 1.55
C ALA A 34 0.93 -5.45 2.40
N THR A 35 1.54 -5.20 3.55
CA THR A 35 1.24 -4.04 4.40
C THR A 35 1.69 -2.75 3.72
N GLU A 36 2.90 -2.74 3.16
CA GLU A 36 3.41 -1.64 2.36
C GLU A 36 2.53 -1.38 1.14
N LEU A 37 2.18 -2.44 0.39
CA LEU A 37 1.29 -2.33 -0.76
C LEU A 37 -0.07 -1.73 -0.37
N THR A 38 -0.66 -2.18 0.74
CA THR A 38 -1.93 -1.65 1.28
C THR A 38 -1.84 -0.15 1.57
N THR A 39 -0.70 0.30 2.09
CA THR A 39 -0.44 1.71 2.41
C THR A 39 -0.24 2.53 1.14
N LEU A 40 0.53 2.02 0.18
CA LEU A 40 0.81 2.69 -1.10
C LEU A 40 -0.44 2.87 -1.95
N THR A 41 -1.41 1.95 -1.86
CA THR A 41 -2.66 2.01 -2.61
C THR A 41 -3.85 2.52 -1.81
N GLU A 42 -3.63 2.90 -0.54
CA GLU A 42 -4.66 3.43 0.37
C GLU A 42 -5.93 2.55 0.46
N LEU A 43 -5.80 1.22 0.33
CA LEU A 43 -6.95 0.31 0.29
C LEU A 43 -7.75 0.28 1.59
N ASP A 44 -7.09 0.49 2.71
CA ASP A 44 -7.73 0.60 4.03
C ASP A 44 -8.60 1.86 4.13
N ARG A 45 -8.12 2.99 3.60
CA ARG A 45 -8.90 4.23 3.49
C ARG A 45 -10.11 4.05 2.58
N ALA A 46 -9.93 3.45 1.40
CA ALA A 46 -11.02 3.19 0.46
C ALA A 46 -12.08 2.24 1.07
N ALA A 47 -11.64 1.18 1.75
CA ALA A 47 -12.54 0.24 2.43
C ALA A 47 -13.35 0.94 3.55
N LEU A 48 -12.70 1.77 4.38
CA LEU A 48 -13.41 2.53 5.40
C LEU A 48 -14.36 3.56 4.81
N PHE A 49 -13.99 4.22 3.71
CA PHE A 49 -14.87 5.16 3.02
C PHE A 49 -16.16 4.47 2.58
N GLY A 50 -16.06 3.31 1.92
CA GLY A 50 -17.23 2.53 1.51
C GLY A 50 -18.13 2.13 2.69
N ALA A 51 -17.51 1.71 3.81
CA ALA A 51 -18.24 1.40 5.03
C ALA A 51 -18.98 2.61 5.61
N ARG A 52 -18.32 3.79 5.66
CA ARG A 52 -18.94 5.04 6.13
C ARG A 52 -20.11 5.46 5.25
N LEU A 53 -19.97 5.36 3.93
CA LEU A 53 -21.05 5.68 2.99
C LEU A 53 -22.26 4.76 3.21
N ALA A 54 -22.03 3.46 3.41
CA ALA A 54 -23.11 2.51 3.70
C ALA A 54 -23.82 2.83 5.03
N VAL A 55 -23.05 3.19 6.07
CA VAL A 55 -23.60 3.58 7.37
C VAL A 55 -24.39 4.90 7.27
N GLU A 56 -23.85 5.90 6.57
CA GLU A 56 -24.53 7.17 6.33
C GLU A 56 -25.84 6.97 5.57
N GLN A 57 -25.85 6.15 4.52
CA GLN A 57 -27.06 5.80 3.79
C GLN A 57 -28.07 5.08 4.69
N GLY A 58 -27.62 4.12 5.50
CA GLY A 58 -28.46 3.45 6.49
C GLY A 58 -29.10 4.44 7.47
N ALA A 59 -28.37 5.47 7.88
CA ALA A 59 -28.87 6.51 8.77
C ALA A 59 -29.86 7.46 8.09
N ARG A 60 -29.61 7.86 6.84
CA ARG A 60 -30.57 8.64 6.03
C ARG A 60 -31.89 7.89 5.80
N LEU A 61 -31.84 6.56 5.72
CA LEU A 61 -33.02 5.70 5.56
C LEU A 61 -33.68 5.31 6.90
N GLY A 62 -33.13 5.74 8.04
CA GLY A 62 -33.67 5.43 9.37
C GLY A 62 -33.36 4.03 9.90
N TYR A 63 -32.49 3.25 9.23
CA TYR A 63 -32.07 1.91 9.68
C TYR A 63 -30.93 1.96 10.71
N ILE A 64 -30.15 3.05 10.72
CA ILE A 64 -29.03 3.26 11.64
C ILE A 64 -29.24 4.61 12.35
N ASP A 65 -28.90 4.67 13.63
CA ASP A 65 -28.97 5.92 14.39
C ASP A 65 -27.95 6.96 13.88
N GLN A 66 -28.34 8.24 13.86
CA GLN A 66 -27.47 9.33 13.37
C GLN A 66 -26.21 9.53 14.24
N ALA A 67 -26.27 9.24 15.54
CA ALA A 67 -25.11 9.27 16.41
C ALA A 67 -24.13 8.13 16.08
N ALA A 68 -24.64 6.94 15.75
CA ALA A 68 -23.81 5.82 15.29
C ALA A 68 -23.12 6.14 13.96
N ALA A 69 -23.83 6.80 13.01
CA ALA A 69 -23.23 7.26 11.76
C ALA A 69 -22.16 8.33 11.98
N SER A 70 -22.41 9.30 12.87
CA SER A 70 -21.44 10.33 13.25
C SER A 70 -20.20 9.73 13.90
N CYS A 71 -20.36 8.73 14.77
CA CYS A 71 -19.25 8.00 15.37
C CYS A 71 -18.43 7.25 14.30
N MET A 72 -19.08 6.56 13.35
CA MET A 72 -18.39 5.85 12.27
C MET A 72 -17.61 6.79 11.34
N ALA A 73 -18.11 7.99 11.08
CA ALA A 73 -17.40 9.01 10.32
C ALA A 73 -16.06 9.39 10.97
N GLY A 74 -15.97 9.34 12.31
CA GLY A 74 -14.74 9.63 13.07
C GLY A 74 -13.76 8.47 13.26
N LYS A 75 -14.12 7.23 12.88
CA LYS A 75 -13.24 6.07 13.11
C LYS A 75 -11.95 6.12 12.27
N PRO A 76 -10.77 5.72 12.80
CA PRO A 76 -9.54 5.59 12.01
C PRO A 76 -9.60 4.41 11.00
N HIS A 77 -8.87 4.48 9.89
CA HIS A 77 -8.79 3.38 8.89
C HIS A 77 -7.77 2.30 9.23
N GLN A 78 -6.78 2.63 10.07
CA GLN A 78 -5.66 1.77 10.46
C GLN A 78 -6.07 0.36 10.94
N PRO A 79 -7.20 0.14 11.63
CA PRO A 79 -7.65 -1.22 11.96
C PRO A 79 -7.84 -2.16 10.75
N LEU A 80 -8.03 -1.61 9.55
CA LEU A 80 -8.22 -2.37 8.31
C LEU A 80 -6.91 -2.72 7.58
N THR A 81 -5.79 -2.06 7.91
CA THR A 81 -4.52 -2.29 7.21
C THR A 81 -4.06 -3.74 7.34
N ALA A 82 -4.03 -4.28 8.55
CA ALA A 82 -3.57 -5.66 8.81
C ALA A 82 -4.44 -6.75 8.16
N PRO A 83 -5.78 -6.75 8.27
CA PRO A 83 -6.60 -7.77 7.58
C PRO A 83 -6.51 -7.66 6.06
N ILE A 84 -6.41 -6.46 5.48
CA ILE A 84 -6.18 -6.28 4.03
C ILE A 84 -4.81 -6.82 3.63
N ALA A 85 -3.75 -6.51 4.37
CA ALA A 85 -2.42 -7.03 4.10
C ALA A 85 -2.39 -8.57 4.13
N ARG A 86 -3.06 -9.21 5.10
CA ARG A 86 -3.18 -10.67 5.15
C ARG A 86 -3.92 -11.24 3.95
N TYR A 87 -5.02 -10.60 3.54
CA TYR A 87 -5.75 -10.97 2.34
C TYR A 87 -4.85 -10.91 1.10
N LEU A 88 -4.14 -9.79 0.88
CA LEU A 88 -3.22 -9.63 -0.25
C LEU A 88 -2.09 -10.67 -0.22
N ALA A 89 -1.50 -10.92 0.94
CA ALA A 89 -0.44 -11.92 1.11
C ALA A 89 -0.90 -13.36 0.81
N ALA A 90 -2.21 -13.64 0.95
CA ALA A 90 -2.78 -14.93 0.57
C ALA A 90 -3.07 -15.05 -0.94
N GLN A 91 -3.29 -13.92 -1.64
CA GLN A 91 -3.63 -13.90 -3.07
C GLN A 91 -2.41 -13.75 -3.99
N LEU A 92 -1.33 -13.18 -3.47
CA LEU A 92 -0.14 -12.80 -4.22
C LEU A 92 1.08 -13.55 -3.68
N THR A 93 1.91 -14.02 -4.59
CA THR A 93 3.23 -14.53 -4.24
C THR A 93 4.14 -13.40 -3.77
N LYS A 94 5.20 -13.72 -3.03
CA LYS A 94 6.20 -12.73 -2.60
C LYS A 94 6.78 -11.92 -3.77
N LYS A 95 7.05 -12.57 -4.91
CA LYS A 95 7.57 -11.89 -6.11
C LYS A 95 6.54 -10.93 -6.72
N GLU A 96 5.27 -11.30 -6.75
CA GLU A 96 4.19 -10.43 -7.22
C GLU A 96 4.00 -9.23 -6.29
N LEU A 97 4.07 -9.43 -4.97
CA LEU A 97 4.03 -8.36 -3.98
C LEU A 97 5.20 -7.39 -4.15
N GLN A 98 6.42 -7.88 -4.32
CA GLN A 98 7.60 -7.03 -4.60
C GLN A 98 7.41 -6.20 -5.88
N ALA A 99 6.91 -6.82 -6.95
CA ALA A 99 6.64 -6.11 -8.20
C ALA A 99 5.55 -5.04 -8.04
N ALA A 100 4.48 -5.34 -7.30
CA ALA A 100 3.41 -4.39 -7.02
C ALA A 100 3.89 -3.23 -6.15
N VAL A 101 4.64 -3.50 -5.08
CA VAL A 101 5.26 -2.46 -4.25
C VAL A 101 6.19 -1.58 -5.09
N GLY A 102 7.04 -2.17 -5.95
CA GLY A 102 7.90 -1.40 -6.84
C GLY A 102 7.13 -0.50 -7.80
N PHE A 103 6.02 -0.98 -8.36
CA PHE A 103 5.18 -0.18 -9.25
C PHE A 103 4.43 0.94 -8.50
N TYR A 104 3.67 0.61 -7.46
CA TYR A 104 2.88 1.60 -6.70
C TYR A 104 3.74 2.54 -5.86
N GLY A 105 4.98 2.15 -5.54
CA GLY A 105 6.00 2.99 -4.92
C GLY A 105 6.72 3.93 -5.91
N SER A 106 6.47 3.83 -7.21
CA SER A 106 6.98 4.79 -8.20
C SER A 106 6.15 6.08 -8.23
N GLU A 107 6.69 7.15 -8.82
CA GLU A 107 5.93 8.40 -9.03
C GLU A 107 4.67 8.15 -9.87
N LEU A 108 4.80 7.39 -10.96
CA LEU A 108 3.69 7.01 -11.83
C LEU A 108 2.62 6.22 -11.06
N GLY A 109 3.02 5.22 -10.29
CA GLY A 109 2.10 4.39 -9.50
C GLY A 109 1.35 5.19 -8.42
N ARG A 110 2.04 6.08 -7.70
CA ARG A 110 1.39 6.99 -6.75
C ARG A 110 0.40 7.93 -7.44
N ARG A 111 0.77 8.48 -8.58
CA ARG A 111 -0.12 9.36 -9.35
C ARG A 111 -1.35 8.59 -9.85
N LEU A 112 -1.19 7.34 -10.28
CA LEU A 112 -2.31 6.46 -10.63
C LEU A 112 -3.27 6.26 -9.45
N VAL A 113 -2.77 5.90 -8.27
CA VAL A 113 -3.60 5.73 -7.07
C VAL A 113 -4.35 7.02 -6.73
N GLN A 114 -3.69 8.18 -6.80
CA GLN A 114 -4.33 9.47 -6.55
C GLN A 114 -5.47 9.74 -7.54
N GLN A 115 -5.28 9.49 -8.84
CA GLN A 115 -6.32 9.67 -9.85
C GLN A 115 -7.50 8.71 -9.65
N GLU A 116 -7.22 7.44 -9.34
CA GLU A 116 -8.27 6.44 -9.05
C GLU A 116 -9.08 6.79 -7.80
N ASN A 117 -8.41 7.21 -6.72
CA ASN A 117 -9.07 7.64 -5.49
C ASN A 117 -9.91 8.90 -5.70
N GLN A 118 -9.41 9.87 -6.47
CA GLN A 118 -10.19 11.06 -6.85
C GLN A 118 -11.43 10.67 -7.64
N ALA A 119 -11.29 9.85 -8.69
CA ALA A 119 -12.41 9.40 -9.51
C ALA A 119 -13.47 8.65 -8.69
N PHE A 120 -13.04 7.82 -7.72
CA PHE A 120 -13.93 7.12 -6.81
C PHE A 120 -14.71 8.09 -5.90
N VAL A 121 -14.05 9.08 -5.30
CA VAL A 121 -14.69 10.08 -4.44
C VAL A 121 -15.64 10.97 -5.25
N ASP A 122 -15.22 11.45 -6.43
CA ASP A 122 -16.02 12.30 -7.30
C ASP A 122 -17.28 11.56 -7.79
N GLY A 123 -17.17 10.28 -8.13
CA GLY A 123 -18.30 9.45 -8.53
C GLY A 123 -19.34 9.19 -7.42
N LEU A 124 -18.94 9.37 -6.16
CA LEU A 124 -19.80 9.18 -4.99
C LEU A 124 -20.28 10.50 -4.37
N THR A 125 -19.80 11.64 -4.87
CA THR A 125 -20.14 12.98 -4.35
C THR A 125 -20.94 13.76 -5.40
N PRO A 126 -22.27 13.85 -5.27
CA PRO A 126 -23.10 14.60 -6.22
C PRO A 126 -22.65 16.06 -6.34
N GLY A 127 -22.38 16.52 -7.56
CA GLY A 127 -21.96 17.90 -7.84
C GLY A 127 -20.49 18.19 -7.53
N SER A 128 -19.63 17.18 -7.38
CA SER A 128 -18.18 17.39 -7.27
C SER A 128 -17.66 18.27 -8.43
N GLN A 129 -16.88 19.29 -8.08
CA GLN A 129 -16.25 20.23 -9.02
C GLN A 129 -14.73 20.01 -9.09
N THR A 130 -14.23 18.86 -8.61
CA THR A 130 -12.79 18.59 -8.65
C THR A 130 -12.32 18.57 -10.10
N PRO A 131 -11.30 19.36 -10.48
CA PRO A 131 -10.78 19.34 -11.84
C PRO A 131 -10.33 17.92 -12.23
N PRO A 132 -10.62 17.47 -13.46
CA PRO A 132 -10.14 16.17 -13.91
C PRO A 132 -8.61 16.15 -13.86
N PRO A 133 -8.00 15.03 -13.42
CA PRO A 133 -6.56 14.97 -13.32
C PRO A 133 -5.93 14.99 -14.71
N ALA A 134 -4.68 15.47 -14.79
CA ALA A 134 -3.94 15.50 -16.04
C ALA A 134 -3.82 14.08 -16.61
N PRO A 135 -4.12 13.87 -17.92
CA PRO A 135 -4.03 12.55 -18.53
C PRO A 135 -2.59 12.05 -18.54
N PHE A 136 -2.41 10.73 -18.45
CA PHE A 136 -1.11 10.10 -18.63
C PHE A 136 -0.59 10.35 -20.04
N SER A 137 0.72 10.61 -20.16
CA SER A 137 1.40 10.59 -21.45
C SER A 137 1.38 9.19 -22.06
N LYS A 138 1.64 9.07 -23.37
CA LYS A 138 1.70 7.76 -24.05
C LYS A 138 2.75 6.83 -23.42
N ALA A 139 3.89 7.36 -22.98
CA ALA A 139 4.96 6.58 -22.36
C ALA A 139 4.54 6.06 -20.97
N GLU A 140 3.84 6.87 -20.19
CA GLU A 140 3.31 6.47 -18.89
C GLU A 140 2.19 5.45 -19.04
N GLN A 141 1.28 5.65 -19.99
CA GLN A 141 0.23 4.66 -20.29
C GLN A 141 0.83 3.31 -20.68
N ALA A 142 1.87 3.30 -21.51
CA ALA A 142 2.56 2.07 -21.88
C ALA A 142 3.18 1.34 -20.67
N GLN A 143 3.68 2.07 -19.67
CA GLN A 143 4.19 1.49 -18.42
C GLN A 143 3.06 0.93 -17.55
N ILE A 144 1.93 1.64 -17.45
CA ILE A 144 0.73 1.14 -16.76
C ILE A 144 0.24 -0.15 -17.42
N ASP A 145 0.13 -0.17 -18.75
CA ASP A 145 -0.31 -1.34 -19.52
C ASP A 145 0.68 -2.50 -19.43
N ALA A 146 1.98 -2.22 -19.32
CA ALA A 146 3.00 -3.24 -19.08
C ALA A 146 2.83 -3.85 -17.69
N PHE A 147 2.62 -3.03 -16.64
CA PHE A 147 2.35 -3.53 -15.30
C PHE A 147 1.05 -4.33 -15.26
N ALA A 148 -0.04 -3.82 -15.84
CA ALA A 148 -1.34 -4.48 -15.89
C ALA A 148 -1.29 -5.87 -16.55
N ARG A 149 -0.40 -6.07 -17.53
CA ARG A 149 -0.17 -7.37 -18.17
C ARG A 149 0.74 -8.31 -17.38
N SER A 150 1.48 -7.81 -16.39
CA SER A 150 2.31 -8.64 -15.51
C SER A 150 1.44 -9.55 -14.62
N PRO A 151 1.97 -10.65 -14.05
CA PRO A 151 1.22 -11.51 -13.14
C PRO A 151 0.59 -10.76 -11.94
N ALA A 152 1.34 -9.81 -11.36
CA ALA A 152 0.85 -8.98 -10.27
C ALA A 152 -0.28 -8.04 -10.72
N GLY A 153 -0.07 -7.32 -11.82
CA GLY A 153 -1.08 -6.40 -12.37
C GLY A 153 -2.35 -7.12 -12.82
N GLN A 154 -2.24 -8.31 -13.42
CA GLN A 154 -3.41 -9.11 -13.79
C GLN A 154 -4.27 -9.48 -12.58
N LYS A 155 -3.65 -9.80 -11.43
CA LYS A 155 -4.39 -10.10 -10.20
C LYS A 155 -5.01 -8.84 -9.59
N LEU A 156 -4.22 -7.78 -9.47
CA LEU A 156 -4.61 -6.56 -8.77
C LEU A 156 -5.66 -5.76 -9.56
N ILE A 157 -5.43 -5.56 -10.85
CA ILE A 157 -6.25 -4.72 -11.74
C ILE A 157 -7.33 -5.59 -12.41
N THR A 158 -6.93 -6.57 -13.22
CA THR A 158 -7.87 -7.31 -14.09
C THR A 158 -8.80 -8.26 -13.33
N ARG A 159 -8.25 -9.05 -12.39
CA ARG A 159 -9.03 -9.95 -11.52
C ARG A 159 -9.59 -9.23 -10.29
N SER A 160 -9.25 -7.95 -10.14
CA SER A 160 -9.77 -7.04 -9.14
C SER A 160 -9.64 -7.59 -7.71
N VAL A 161 -8.51 -8.21 -7.39
CA VAL A 161 -8.20 -8.69 -6.03
C VAL A 161 -8.41 -7.56 -5.01
N MET A 162 -7.96 -6.34 -5.34
CA MET A 162 -8.17 -5.17 -4.47
C MET A 162 -9.64 -4.87 -4.22
N ARG A 163 -10.48 -4.88 -5.27
CA ARG A 163 -11.93 -4.70 -5.15
C ARG A 163 -12.60 -5.81 -4.34
N ASN A 164 -12.10 -7.04 -4.47
CA ASN A 164 -12.65 -8.20 -3.78
C ASN A 164 -12.25 -8.26 -2.30
N ALA A 165 -11.23 -7.51 -1.86
CA ALA A 165 -10.86 -7.40 -0.45
C ALA A 165 -12.03 -6.91 0.40
N GLY A 166 -12.86 -5.99 -0.11
CA GLY A 166 -14.07 -5.52 0.60
C GLY A 166 -15.13 -6.60 0.84
N ARG A 167 -15.03 -7.77 0.17
CA ARG A 167 -15.92 -8.93 0.36
C ARG A 167 -15.32 -9.98 1.28
N ASP A 168 -14.09 -9.80 1.74
CA ASP A 168 -13.45 -10.76 2.63
C ASP A 168 -14.10 -10.73 4.02
N PRO A 169 -14.51 -11.89 4.57
CA PRO A 169 -15.17 -11.94 5.87
C PRO A 169 -14.33 -11.40 7.03
N ALA A 170 -13.00 -11.51 6.99
CA ALA A 170 -12.13 -11.00 8.04
C ALA A 170 -12.08 -9.47 8.02
N ILE A 171 -12.09 -8.86 6.83
CA ILE A 171 -12.19 -7.40 6.66
C ILE A 171 -13.57 -6.92 7.12
N ALA A 172 -14.65 -7.57 6.65
CA ALA A 172 -16.02 -7.24 7.05
C ALA A 172 -16.22 -7.31 8.58
N LYS A 173 -15.65 -8.31 9.24
CA LYS A 173 -15.70 -8.45 10.70
C LYS A 173 -15.05 -7.27 11.45
N VAL A 174 -13.99 -6.69 10.90
CA VAL A 174 -13.38 -5.49 11.51
C VAL A 174 -14.29 -4.28 11.33
N VAL A 175 -14.86 -4.08 10.15
CA VAL A 175 -15.83 -3.00 9.91
C VAL A 175 -17.05 -3.12 10.82
N MET A 176 -17.61 -4.32 10.97
CA MET A 176 -18.74 -4.57 11.86
C MET A 176 -18.40 -4.22 13.31
N ARG A 177 -17.23 -4.64 13.80
CA ARG A 177 -16.78 -4.28 15.16
C ARG A 177 -16.66 -2.76 15.33
N MET A 178 -16.12 -2.06 14.32
CA MET A 178 -16.02 -0.61 14.37
C MET A 178 -17.41 0.05 14.48
N HIS A 179 -18.41 -0.51 13.80
CA HIS A 179 -19.80 -0.08 13.91
C HIS A 179 -20.42 -0.43 15.26
N ASP A 180 -20.21 -1.64 15.77
CA ASP A 180 -20.74 -2.08 17.07
C ASP A 180 -20.23 -1.19 18.22
N ASP A 181 -18.97 -0.72 18.14
CA ASP A 181 -18.40 0.24 19.09
C ASP A 181 -19.09 1.63 19.05
N CYS A 182 -19.89 1.90 18.02
CA CYS A 182 -20.62 3.15 17.83
C CYS A 182 -22.12 3.05 18.18
N VAL A 183 -22.64 1.85 18.42
CA VAL A 183 -24.04 1.64 18.78
C VAL A 183 -24.17 1.73 20.31
N PRO A 184 -24.99 2.66 20.86
CA PRO A 184 -25.26 2.70 22.29
C PRO A 184 -25.90 1.39 22.75
N ARG A 185 -25.44 0.86 23.89
CA ARG A 185 -26.03 -0.32 24.53
C ARG A 185 -27.15 0.08 25.50
#